data_AF-A0A819SLM9-F1
#
_entry.id   AF-A0A819SLM9-F1
#
_cell.length_a   1.000
_cell.length_b   1.000
_cell.length_c   1.000
_cell.angle_alpha   90.00
_cell.angle_beta   90.00
_cell.angle_gamma   90.00
#
_symmetry.space_group_name_H-M   'P 1'
#
loop_
_entity.id
_entity.type
_entity.pdbx_description
1 polymer ?
#
loop_
_entity_poly.entity_id
_entity_poly.type
_entity_poly.pdbx_seq_one_letter_code
_entity_poly.pdbx_strand_id
1 'polypeptide(L)' 'MDTYGYMYNNIFIPLEPSQSLLANNNDSAGNQQFRLYIWLDNVTTYYLVVTTNEPIVIGQFTVIATGLGSVTLSPINAS' A
#
# COMPACT_ATOMS: atom_id res chain seq x y z
N MET A 1 -16.25 -1.84 0.29
CA MET A 1 -14.99 -2.44 0.76
C MET A 1 -14.17 -1.30 1.31
N ASP A 2 -13.83 -1.37 2.59
CA ASP A 2 -13.01 -0.36 3.26
C ASP A 2 -11.54 -0.72 3.14
N THR A 3 -10.79 0.02 2.33
CA THR A 3 -9.43 -0.37 1.94
C THR A 3 -8.39 0.24 2.86
N TYR A 4 -7.37 -0.56 3.19
CA TYR A 4 -6.25 -0.17 4.03
C TYR A 4 -4.95 -0.40 3.25
N GLY A 5 -4.18 0.68 3.03
CA GLY A 5 -2.87 0.62 2.40
C GLY A 5 -1.73 0.70 3.41
N TYR A 6 -0.70 -0.14 3.22
CA TYR A 6 0.55 -0.15 3.97
C TYR A 6 1.73 -0.07 3.00
N MET A 7 2.65 0.87 3.21
CA MET A 7 3.86 1.03 2.40
C MET A 7 5.10 0.66 3.18
N TYR A 8 5.98 -0.15 2.58
CA TYR A 8 7.22 -0.64 3.17
C TYR A 8 8.43 -0.29 2.29
N ASN A 9 9.58 -0.04 2.91
CA ASN A 9 10.85 0.28 2.22
C ASN A 9 11.75 -0.91 1.89
N ASN A 10 11.36 -2.13 2.28
CA ASN A 10 12.19 -3.30 2.04
C ASN A 10 11.37 -4.60 1.92
N ILE A 11 10.87 -5.15 3.02
CA ILE A 11 10.10 -6.39 3.00
C ILE A 11 8.86 -6.24 3.87
N PHE A 12 7.79 -6.90 3.44
CA PHE A 12 6.63 -7.14 4.28
C PHE A 12 6.80 -8.49 4.98
N ILE A 13 6.87 -8.48 6.32
CA ILE A 13 6.84 -9.69 7.14
C ILE A 13 5.46 -9.79 7.79
N PRO A 14 4.61 -10.77 7.42
CA PRO A 14 3.26 -10.89 7.97
C PRO A 14 3.21 -11.02 9.50
N LEU A 15 4.24 -11.63 10.10
CA LEU A 15 4.37 -11.81 11.55
C LEU A 15 4.90 -10.56 12.26
N GLU A 16 5.50 -9.62 11.54
CA GLU A 16 6.07 -8.37 12.05
C GLU A 16 5.65 -7.19 11.15
N PRO A 17 4.34 -6.87 11.06
CA PRO A 17 3.80 -5.94 10.06
C PRO A 17 4.21 -4.47 10.26
N SER A 18 4.84 -4.14 11.39
CA SER A 18 5.43 -2.82 11.66
C SER A 18 6.88 -2.71 11.21
N GLN A 19 7.56 -3.84 10.93
CA GLN A 19 8.93 -3.82 10.47
C GLN A 19 9.00 -3.22 9.05
N SER A 20 9.94 -2.31 8.82
CA SER A 20 10.13 -1.63 7.53
C SER A 20 8.94 -0.77 7.08
N LEU A 21 7.95 -0.53 7.95
CA LEU A 21 6.76 0.26 7.64
C LEU A 21 7.11 1.73 7.54
N LEU A 22 6.78 2.35 6.41
CA LEU A 22 6.93 3.78 6.17
C LEU A 22 5.67 4.56 6.53
N ALA A 23 4.53 4.06 6.08
CA ALA A 23 3.24 4.69 6.30
C ALA A 23 2.11 3.70 6.07
N ASN A 24 0.98 3.96 6.71
CA ASN A 24 -0.26 3.23 6.53
C ASN A 24 -1.46 4.16 6.72
N ASN A 25 -2.55 3.89 6.02
CA ASN A 25 -3.79 4.66 6.14
C ASN A 25 -4.99 3.85 5.67
N ASN A 26 -6.14 4.01 6.32
CA ASN A 26 -7.39 3.33 5.97
C ASN A 26 -8.49 4.25 5.41
N ASP A 27 -8.54 5.54 5.74
CA ASP A 27 -9.70 6.37 5.32
C ASP A 27 -9.37 7.81 4.91
N SER A 28 -8.09 8.14 4.69
CA SER A 28 -7.72 9.53 4.35
C SER A 28 -8.00 9.94 2.90
N ALA A 29 -8.64 9.09 2.08
CA ALA A 29 -9.22 9.52 0.80
C ALA A 29 -10.75 9.76 0.88
N GLY A 30 -11.38 9.46 2.03
CA GLY A 30 -12.83 9.38 2.16
C GLY A 30 -13.43 8.21 1.38
N ASN A 31 -14.72 7.95 1.59
CA ASN A 31 -15.44 6.83 0.98
C ASN A 31 -14.77 5.46 1.24
N GLN A 32 -14.17 5.26 2.43
CA GLN A 32 -13.57 3.99 2.83
C GLN A 32 -12.40 3.60 1.90
N GLN A 33 -11.62 4.60 1.47
CA GLN A 33 -10.47 4.42 0.60
C GLN A 33 -9.21 4.98 1.26
N PHE A 34 -8.12 4.22 1.20
CA PHE A 34 -6.83 4.72 1.65
C PHE A 34 -6.27 5.80 0.72
N ARG A 35 -5.52 6.74 1.33
CA ARG A 35 -4.63 7.66 0.62
C ARG A 35 -3.34 7.79 1.40
N LEU A 36 -2.22 7.54 0.74
CA LEU A 36 -0.88 7.72 1.29
C LEU A 36 -0.23 8.93 0.63
N TYR A 37 0.27 9.87 1.44
CA TYR A 37 1.06 11.01 0.99
C TYR A 37 2.44 10.93 1.65
N ILE A 38 3.42 10.43 0.90
CA ILE A 38 4.75 10.08 1.41
C ILE A 38 5.84 10.51 0.44
N TRP A 39 7.02 10.78 0.99
CA TRP A 39 8.24 11.00 0.22
C TRP A 39 8.93 9.66 -0.03
N LEU A 40 9.18 9.36 -1.30
CA LEU A 40 9.91 8.18 -1.73
C LEU A 40 11.15 8.61 -2.51
N ASP A 41 12.23 7.86 -2.35
CA ASP A 41 13.48 8.11 -3.05
C ASP A 41 13.38 7.60 -4.50
N ASN A 42 14.06 8.30 -5.41
CA ASN A 42 14.13 7.88 -6.80
C ASN A 42 14.91 6.57 -6.94
N VAL A 43 14.61 5.80 -8.00
CA VAL A 43 15.32 4.54 -8.34
C VAL A 43 15.33 3.53 -7.19
N THR A 44 14.25 3.49 -6.41
CA THR A 44 14.10 2.60 -5.25
C THR A 44 12.80 1.80 -5.38
N THR A 45 12.84 0.53 -4.98
CA THR A 45 11.66 -0.35 -4.97
C THR A 45 11.03 -0.35 -3.58
N TYR A 46 9.71 -0.21 -3.54
CA TYR A 46 8.90 -0.24 -2.32
C TYR A 46 7.82 -1.31 -2.44
N TYR A 47 7.28 -1.72 -1.30
CA TYR A 47 6.24 -2.74 -1.23
C TYR A 47 4.94 -2.09 -0.74
N LEU A 48 3.89 -2.19 -1.55
CA LEU A 48 2.54 -1.78 -1.18
C LEU A 48 1.70 -3.01 -0.88
N VAL A 49 1.19 -3.10 0.34
CA VAL A 49 0.17 -4.08 0.72
C VAL A 49 -1.18 -3.38 0.77
N VAL A 50 -2.13 -3.89 0.00
CA VAL A 50 -3.53 -3.44 0.01
C VAL A 50 -4.37 -4.54 0.66
N THR A 51 -5.09 -4.17 1.71
CA THR A 51 -6.02 -5.05 2.42
C THR A 51 -7.32 -4.29 2.74
N THR A 52 -8.16 -4.87 3.58
CA THR A 52 -9.40 -4.26 4.07
C THR A 52 -9.32 -4.00 5.57
N ASN A 53 -10.08 -3.02 6.06
CA ASN A 53 -10.16 -2.73 7.50
C ASN A 53 -10.71 -3.93 8.29
N GLU A 54 -11.75 -4.58 7.74
CA GLU A 54 -12.32 -5.80 8.29
C GLU A 54 -11.69 -7.04 7.66
N PRO A 55 -11.53 -8.14 8.42
CA PRO A 55 -11.01 -9.39 7.89
C PRO A 55 -12.02 -10.09 6.97
N ILE A 56 -11.53 -10.97 6.08
CA ILE A 56 -12.35 -11.84 5.22
C ILE A 56 -13.28 -11.04 4.26
N VAL A 57 -12.84 -9.86 3.82
CA VAL A 57 -13.54 -9.10 2.78
C VAL A 57 -12.84 -9.32 1.44
N ILE A 58 -13.61 -9.69 0.42
CA ILE A 58 -13.13 -9.89 -0.95
C ILE A 58 -13.74 -8.81 -1.85
N GLY A 59 -12.92 -8.21 -2.70
CA GLY A 59 -13.38 -7.22 -3.66
C GLY A 59 -12.29 -6.86 -4.66
N GLN A 60 -12.72 -6.29 -5.79
CA GLN A 60 -11.82 -5.71 -6.76
C GLN A 60 -11.37 -4.32 -6.30
N PHE A 61 -10.14 -3.96 -6.65
CA PHE A 61 -9.59 -2.64 -6.38
C PHE A 61 -8.69 -2.18 -7.54
N THR A 62 -8.37 -0.89 -7.55
CA THR A 62 -7.40 -0.30 -8.48
C THR A 62 -6.51 0.62 -7.67
N VAL A 63 -5.20 0.57 -7.94
CA VAL A 63 -4.22 1.46 -7.31
C VAL A 63 -3.79 2.49 -8.34
N ILE A 64 -3.83 3.77 -7.94
CA ILE A 64 -3.32 4.89 -8.72
C ILE A 64 -2.18 5.52 -7.93
N ALA A 65 -1.01 5.65 -8.55
CA ALA A 65 0.15 6.29 -7.95
C ALA A 65 0.64 7.43 -8.84
N THR A 66 0.88 8.59 -8.24
CA THR A 66 1.38 9.79 -8.92
C THR A 66 2.47 10.42 -8.08
N GLY A 67 3.51 10.96 -8.72
CA GLY A 67 4.61 11.64 -8.04
C GLY A 67 5.42 12.49 -8.99
N LEU A 68 6.49 13.11 -8.47
CA LEU A 68 7.41 13.92 -9.27
C LEU A 68 8.23 13.05 -10.25
N GLY A 69 8.47 11.79 -9.90
CA GLY A 69 9.12 10.79 -10.76
C GLY A 69 8.11 9.85 -11.42
N SER A 70 8.60 9.04 -12.37
CA SER A 70 7.81 7.95 -12.95
C SER A 70 7.64 6.84 -11.91
N VAL A 71 6.41 6.37 -11.75
CA VAL A 71 6.07 5.25 -10.86
C VAL A 71 5.55 4.10 -11.70
N THR A 72 6.11 2.92 -11.50
CA THR A 72 5.64 1.67 -12.11
C THR A 72 5.10 0.76 -11.01
N LEU A 73 3.88 0.27 -11.18
CA LEU A 73 3.28 -0.71 -10.29
C LEU A 73 3.35 -2.09 -10.95
N SER A 74 3.98 -3.03 -10.27
CA SER A 74 4.05 -4.42 -10.71
C SER A 74 3.46 -5.29 -9.60
N PRO A 75 2.55 -6.23 -9.91
CA PRO A 75 2.08 -7.17 -8.92
C PRO A 75 3.25 -8.02 -8.44
N ILE A 76 3.38 -8.18 -7.12
CA ILE A 76 4.25 -9.20 -6.55
C ILE A 76 3.49 -10.49 -6.73
N ASN A 77 4.01 -11.41 -7.53
CA ASN A 77 3.38 -12.71 -7.75
C ASN A 77 3.12 -13.36 -6.37
N ALA A 78 1.85 -13.43 -5.97
CA ALA A 78 1.41 -14.34 -4.93
C ALA A 78 1.30 -15.70 -5.61
N SER A 79 2.20 -16.61 -5.24
CA SER A 79 2.18 -18.03 -5.62
C SER A 79 0.85 -18.69 -5.32
#